data_AF-A0A520JGP2-F1
#
_entry.id   AF-A0A520JGP2-F1
#
_cell.length_a   1.000
_cell.length_b   1.000
_cell.length_c   1.000
_cell.angle_alpha   90.00
_cell.angle_beta   90.00
_cell.angle_gamma   90.00
#
_symmetry.space_group_name_H-M   'P 1'
#
loop_
_entity.id
_entity.type
_entity.pdbx_description
1 polymer ?
#
loop_
_entity_poly.entity_id
_entity_poly.type
_entity_poly.pdbx_seq_one_letter_code
_entity_poly.pdbx_strand_id
1 'polypeptide(L)' 'YDIEAAAKCGIAAVAVRSGKFKDEQLHAAGAIAIYDDVAALLADYANSPLGR' A
#
# COMPACT_ATOMS: atom_id res chain seq x y z
N TYR A 1 -9.22 1.67 5.64
CA TYR A 1 -9.26 0.79 6.83
C TYR A 1 -7.95 0.07 7.07
N ASP A 2 -7.46 -0.81 6.20
CA ASP A 2 -6.22 -1.58 6.47
C ASP A 2 -5.01 -0.67 6.71
N ILE A 3 -4.85 0.34 5.85
CA ILE A 3 -3.77 1.33 5.97
C ILE A 3 -3.86 2.11 7.29
N GLU A 4 -5.06 2.56 7.69
CA GLU A 4 -5.26 3.29 8.95
C GLU A 4 -5.00 2.40 10.17
N ALA A 5 -5.37 1.12 10.10
CA ALA A 5 -5.12 0.16 11.16
C ALA A 5 -3.61 -0.10 11.29
N ALA A 6 -2.92 -0.32 10.17
CA ALA A 6 -1.46 -0.47 10.14
C ALA A 6 -0.76 0.77 10.74
N ALA A 7 -1.19 1.98 10.36
CA ALA A 7 -0.66 3.22 10.91
C ALA A 7 -0.84 3.33 12.43
N LYS A 8 -2.01 2.95 12.97
CA LYS A 8 -2.26 2.91 14.42
C LYS A 8 -1.36 1.91 15.15
N CYS A 9 -0.92 0.86 14.47
CA CYS A 9 0.01 -0.13 15.00
C CYS A 9 1.49 0.22 14.73
N GLY A 10 1.78 1.35 14.08
CA GLY A 10 3.15 1.71 13.68
C GLY A 10 3.73 0.81 12.58
N ILE A 11 2.87 0.12 11.84
CA ILE A 11 3.25 -0.80 10.76
C ILE A 11 3.16 -0.04 9.44
N ALA A 12 4.24 -0.09 8.65
CA ALA A 12 4.23 0.44 7.30
C ALA A 12 3.38 -0.44 6.37
N ALA A 13 2.55 0.17 5.52
CA ALA A 13 1.66 -0.55 4.62
C ALA A 13 1.69 0.02 3.20
N VAL A 14 1.65 -0.88 2.22
CA VAL A 14 1.44 -0.55 0.81
C VAL A 14 -0.03 -0.77 0.44
N ALA A 15 -0.55 0.00 -0.51
CA ALA A 15 -1.91 -0.13 -1.00
C ALA A 15 -1.95 -0.66 -2.44
N VAL A 16 -3.08 -1.29 -2.80
CA VAL A 16 -3.39 -1.72 -4.17
C VAL A 16 -4.73 -1.13 -4.62
N ARG A 17 -4.81 -0.64 -5.86
CA ARG A 17 -6.00 0.06 -6.39
C ARG A 17 -7.21 -0.86 -6.61
N SER A 18 -7.01 -2.18 -6.60
CA SER A 18 -8.07 -3.18 -6.65
C SER A 18 -9.13 -3.02 -5.53
N GLY A 19 -8.77 -2.35 -4.41
CA GLY A 19 -9.69 -1.99 -3.33
C GLY A 19 -10.70 -0.88 -3.65
N LYS A 20 -10.62 -0.23 -4.83
CA LYS A 20 -11.52 0.86 -5.28
C LYS A 20 -11.49 2.13 -4.42
N PHE A 21 -10.43 2.33 -3.65
CA PHE A 21 -10.17 3.60 -2.96
C PHE A 21 -9.39 4.54 -3.89
N LYS A 22 -9.63 5.85 -3.75
CA LYS A 22 -8.83 6.84 -4.47
C LYS A 22 -7.43 6.93 -3.89
N ASP A 23 -6.43 7.21 -4.73
CA ASP A 23 -5.04 7.37 -4.30
C ASP A 23 -4.88 8.41 -3.19
N GLU A 24 -5.62 9.53 -3.28
CA GLU A 24 -5.65 10.58 -2.25
C GLU A 24 -6.05 10.05 -0.87
N GLN A 25 -7.04 9.16 -0.81
CA GLN A 25 -7.51 8.55 0.43
C GLN A 25 -6.48 7.57 0.98
N LEU A 26 -5.81 6.82 0.11
CA LEU A 26 -4.77 5.87 0.49
C LEU A 26 -3.52 6.57 1.04
N HIS A 27 -3.11 7.68 0.41
CA HIS A 27 -2.03 8.52 0.92
C HIS A 27 -2.38 9.17 2.25
N ALA A 28 -3.57 9.76 2.36
CA ALA A 28 -4.04 10.36 3.61
C ALA A 28 -4.14 9.33 4.76
N ALA A 29 -4.45 8.06 4.45
CA ALA A 29 -4.47 6.97 5.42
C ALA A 29 -3.08 6.52 5.89
N GLY A 30 -2.02 6.87 5.15
CA GLY A 30 -0.62 6.51 5.48
C GLY A 30 0.02 5.44 4.61
N ALA A 31 -0.49 5.20 3.39
CA ALA A 31 0.11 4.24 2.48
C ALA A 31 1.48 4.74 1.99
N ILE A 32 2.51 3.91 2.14
CA ILE A 32 3.89 4.28 1.78
C ILE A 32 4.21 4.04 0.29
N ALA A 33 3.38 3.25 -0.39
CA ALA A 33 3.40 3.05 -1.83
C ALA A 33 2.01 2.58 -2.29
N ILE A 34 1.67 2.84 -3.55
CA ILE A 34 0.41 2.42 -4.18
C ILE A 34 0.72 1.70 -5.49
N TYR A 35 0.15 0.51 -5.66
CA TYR A 35 0.29 -0.33 -6.85
C TYR A 35 -1.07 -0.50 -7.54
N ASP A 36 -1.07 -0.74 -8.85
CA ASP A 36 -2.31 -0.99 -9.61
C ASP A 36 -3.05 -2.22 -9.08
N ASP A 37 -2.32 -3.32 -8.92
CA ASP A 37 -2.82 -4.57 -8.38
C ASP A 37 -1.69 -5.37 -7.72
N VAL A 38 -2.03 -6.59 -7.30
CA VAL A 38 -1.08 -7.50 -6.65
C VAL A 38 -0.04 -8.02 -7.65
N ALA A 39 -0.38 -8.15 -8.93
CA ALA A 39 0.55 -8.61 -9.95
C ALA A 39 1.66 -7.58 -10.22
N ALA A 40 1.30 -6.30 -10.26
CA ALA A 40 2.25 -5.18 -10.35
C ALA A 40 3.19 -5.13 -9.15
N LEU A 41 2.65 -5.29 -7.93
CA LEU A 41 3.47 -5.39 -6.72
C LEU A 41 4.42 -6.59 -6.76
N LEU A 42 3.94 -7.75 -7.19
CA LEU A 42 4.75 -8.96 -7.29
C LEU A 42 5.89 -8.81 -8.31
N ALA A 43 5.59 -8.20 -9.46
CA ALA A 43 6.58 -7.96 -10.51
C ALA A 43 7.72 -7.03 -10.05
N ASP A 44 7.43 -6.07 -9.16
CA ASP A 44 8.41 -5.14 -8.59
C ASP A 44 8.81 -5.46 -7.14
N TYR A 45 8.52 -6.67 -6.66
CA TYR A 45 8.62 -7.00 -5.23
C TYR A 45 10.02 -6.72 -4.64
N ALA A 46 11.08 -7.06 -5.38
CA ALA A 46 12.47 -6.87 -4.94
C ALA A 46 12.87 -5.39 -4.78
N ASN A 47 12.27 -4.48 -5.56
CA ASN A 47 12.52 -3.04 -5.43
C ASN A 47 11.46 -2.33 -4.57
N SER A 48 10.35 -3.02 -4.27
CA SER A 48 9.28 -2.50 -3.45
C SER A 48 9.75 -2.23 -2.02
N PRO A 49 9.00 -1.42 -1.25
CA PRO A 49 9.25 -1.27 0.18
C PRO A 49 9.18 -2.59 0.99
N LEU A 50 8.61 -3.66 0.41
CA LEU A 50 8.48 -4.97 1.07
C LEU A 50 9.65 -5.92 0.80
N GLY A 51 10.54 -5.61 -0.17
CA GLY A 51 11.62 -6.50 -0.61
C GLY A 51 12.87 -6.51 0.27
N ARG A 52 12.74 -6.20 1.57
CA ARG A 52 13.87 -6.06 2.50
C ARG A 52 13.75 -6.96 3.71
#